data_AF-A0A371Z3Q4-F1
#
_entry.id   AF-A0A371Z3Q4-F1
#
_cell.length_a   1.000
_cell.length_b   1.000
_cell.length_c   1.000
_cell.angle_alpha   90.00
_cell.angle_beta   90.00
_cell.angle_gamma   90.00
#
_symmetry.space_group_name_H-M   'P 1'
#
loop_
_entity.id
_entity.type
_entity.pdbx_description
1 polymer ?
#
loop_
_entity_poly.entity_id
_entity_poly.type
_entity_poly.pdbx_seq_one_letter_code
_entity_poly.pdbx_strand_id
1 'polypeptide(L)' 'MDFMTTPAHDPAPAMDDALRRHIHDIRGHLSPAMLQADVLALSQDAATRKAAQAILDALDAATRDLAAMRRLLGTGRP' A
#
# COMPACT_ATOMS: atom_id res chain seq x y z
N MET A 1 40.25 2.48 31.32
CA MET A 1 38.96 1.79 31.17
C MET A 1 38.17 2.62 30.18
N ASP A 2 38.36 2.33 28.89
CA ASP A 2 37.73 3.06 27.79
C ASP A 2 36.26 2.67 27.70
N PHE A 3 35.37 3.63 27.95
CA PHE A 3 33.93 3.47 27.76
C PHE A 3 33.66 3.38 26.25
N MET A 4 33.49 2.15 25.75
CA MET A 4 32.86 1.93 24.45
C MET A 4 31.38 2.34 24.56
N THR A 5 31.08 3.57 24.18
CA THR A 5 29.72 4.02 23.91
C THR A 5 29.27 3.37 22.61
N THR A 6 28.67 2.19 22.69
CA THR A 6 27.95 1.59 21.55
C THR A 6 26.82 2.55 21.18
N PRO A 7 26.74 3.07 19.94
CA PRO A 7 25.65 3.94 19.56
C PRO A 7 24.36 3.12 19.64
N ALA A 8 23.38 3.60 20.40
CA ALA A 8 22.03 3.06 20.39
C ALA A 8 21.47 3.29 18.98
N HIS A 9 21.46 2.23 18.16
CA HIS A 9 20.81 2.23 16.86
C HIS A 9 19.31 2.36 17.10
N ASP A 10 18.75 3.55 16.86
CA ASP A 10 17.31 3.78 16.94
C ASP A 10 16.62 2.93 15.84
N PRO A 11 15.83 1.90 16.19
CA PRO A 11 15.19 1.03 15.21
C PRO A 11 13.94 1.66 14.58
N ALA A 12 13.42 2.76 15.13
CA ALA A 12 12.21 3.43 14.65
C ALA A 12 12.29 3.86 13.17
N PRO A 13 13.34 4.58 12.71
CA PRO A 13 13.44 4.97 11.29
C PRO A 13 13.54 3.78 10.33
N ALA A 14 14.21 2.69 10.74
CA ALA A 14 14.35 1.49 9.92
C ALA A 14 13.02 0.72 9.77
N MET A 15 12.18 0.71 10.80
CA MET A 15 10.85 0.10 10.78
C MET A 15 9.88 0.88 9.87
N ASP A 16 9.91 2.22 9.92
CA ASP A 16 9.09 3.07 9.06
C ASP A 16 9.44 2.90 7.58
N ASP A 17 10.73 2.79 7.24
CA ASP A 17 11.17 2.58 5.86
C ASP A 17 10.80 1.20 5.32
N ALA A 18 10.92 0.15 6.14
CA ALA A 18 10.46 -1.20 5.79
C ALA A 18 8.94 -1.22 5.53
N LEU A 19 8.16 -0.53 6.37
CA LEU A 19 6.72 -0.45 6.22
C LEU A 19 6.30 0.37 4.99
N ARG A 20 6.98 1.50 4.71
CA ARG A 20 6.76 2.28 3.48
C ARG A 20 7.06 1.45 2.22
N ARG A 21 8.12 0.65 2.25
CA ARG A 21 8.46 -0.27 1.14
C ARG A 21 7.38 -1.32 0.97
N HIS A 22 6.90 -1.93 2.06
CA HIS A 22 5.84 -2.92 1.99
C HIS A 22 4.53 -2.35 1.42
N ILE A 23 4.15 -1.13 1.83
CA ILE A 23 2.99 -0.42 1.26
C ILE A 23 3.16 -0.19 -0.26
N HIS A 24 4.37 0.17 -0.70
CA HIS A 24 4.67 0.32 -2.13
C HIS A 24 4.51 -1.01 -2.89
N ASP A 25 5.06 -2.09 -2.35
CA ASP A 25 5.00 -3.43 -2.95
C ASP A 25 3.54 -3.92 -3.07
N ILE A 26 2.74 -3.76 -2.00
CA ILE A 26 1.31 -4.10 -2.03
C ILE A 26 0.59 -3.33 -3.15
N ARG A 27 0.82 -2.02 -3.26
CA ARG A 27 0.23 -1.23 -4.35
C ARG A 27 0.69 -1.71 -5.73
N GLY A 28 1.95 -2.13 -5.85
CA GLY A 28 2.48 -2.76 -7.07
C GLY A 28 1.73 -4.04 -7.43
N HIS A 29 1.38 -4.88 -6.45
CA HIS A 29 0.61 -6.11 -6.68
C HIS A 29 -0.87 -5.85 -7.02
N LEU A 30 -1.48 -4.79 -6.48
CA LEU A 30 -2.87 -4.44 -6.77
C LEU A 30 -3.03 -3.82 -8.17
N SER A 31 -2.00 -3.17 -8.70
CA SER A 31 -2.08 -2.44 -9.98
C SER A 31 -2.47 -3.34 -11.17
N PRO A 32 -1.90 -4.54 -11.36
CA PRO A 32 -2.36 -5.48 -12.39
C PRO A 32 -3.81 -5.92 -12.19
N ALA A 33 -4.26 -6.13 -10.96
CA ALA A 33 -5.63 -6.54 -10.67
C ALA A 33 -6.63 -5.42 -11.03
N MET A 34 -6.28 -4.15 -10.79
CA MET A 34 -7.07 -3.00 -11.23
C MET A 34 -7.20 -2.97 -12.75
N LEU A 35 -6.08 -3.10 -13.48
CA LEU A 35 -6.08 -3.11 -14.95
C LEU A 35 -6.93 -4.26 -15.52
N GLN A 36 -6.85 -5.45 -14.92
CA GLN A 36 -7.68 -6.58 -15.35
C GLN A 36 -9.16 -6.34 -15.07
N ALA A 37 -9.50 -5.77 -13.91
CA ALA A 37 -10.87 -5.42 -13.57
C ALA A 37 -11.42 -4.33 -14.50
N ASP A 38 -10.61 -3.34 -14.90
CA ASP A 38 -10.99 -2.34 -15.91
C ASP A 38 -11.34 -2.98 -17.25
N VAL A 39 -10.54 -3.96 -17.71
CA VAL A 39 -10.85 -4.71 -18.94
C VAL A 39 -12.17 -5.48 -18.79
N LEU A 40 -12.41 -6.12 -17.65
CA LEU A 40 -13.67 -6.84 -17.39
C LEU A 40 -14.88 -5.91 -17.32
N ALA A 41 -14.70 -4.66 -16.87
CA ALA A 41 -15.74 -3.65 -16.84
C ALA A 41 -16.23 -3.24 -18.25
N LEU A 42 -15.44 -3.53 -19.30
CA LEU A 42 -15.82 -3.34 -20.70
C LEU A 42 -16.60 -4.52 -21.30
N SER A 43 -16.82 -5.60 -20.55
CA SER A 43 -17.56 -6.78 -21.03
C SER A 43 -18.98 -6.43 -21.50
N GLN A 44 -19.47 -7.12 -22.52
CA GLN A 44 -20.88 -6.99 -22.95
C GLN A 44 -21.85 -7.66 -21.97
N ASP A 45 -21.36 -8.60 -21.16
CA ASP A 45 -22.16 -9.25 -20.13
C ASP A 45 -22.34 -8.34 -18.90
N ALA A 46 -23.60 -8.10 -18.53
CA ALA A 46 -23.95 -7.22 -17.42
C ALA A 46 -23.51 -7.78 -16.06
N ALA A 47 -23.52 -9.11 -15.88
CA ALA A 47 -23.05 -9.72 -14.64
C ALA A 47 -21.54 -9.55 -14.46
N THR A 48 -20.78 -9.76 -15.53
CA THR A 48 -19.32 -9.54 -15.59
C THR A 48 -18.98 -8.08 -15.28
N ARG A 49 -19.66 -7.10 -15.91
CA ARG A 49 -19.42 -5.68 -15.60
C ARG A 49 -19.70 -5.34 -14.14
N LYS A 50 -20.79 -5.87 -13.57
CA LYS A 50 -21.14 -5.63 -12.17
C LYS A 50 -20.09 -6.22 -11.22
N ALA A 51 -19.61 -7.43 -11.50
CA ALA A 51 -18.53 -8.05 -10.72
C ALA A 51 -17.22 -7.25 -10.84
N ALA A 52 -16.87 -6.81 -12.05
CA ALA A 52 -15.70 -5.99 -12.30
C ALA A 52 -15.74 -4.66 -11.53
N GLN A 53 -16.88 -3.97 -11.54
CA GLN A 53 -17.04 -2.74 -10.77
C GLN A 53 -16.89 -2.97 -9.27
N ALA A 54 -17.47 -4.05 -8.73
CA ALA A 54 -17.31 -4.38 -7.31
C ALA A 54 -15.84 -4.67 -6.94
N ILE A 55 -15.08 -5.29 -7.84
CA ILE A 55 -13.64 -5.52 -7.66
C ILE A 55 -12.89 -4.18 -7.67
N LEU A 56 -13.16 -3.30 -8.65
CA LEU A 56 -12.55 -1.99 -8.73
C LEU A 56 -12.81 -1.15 -7.47
N ASP A 57 -14.06 -1.11 -7.00
CA ASP A 57 -14.44 -0.37 -5.80
C ASP A 57 -13.67 -0.84 -4.55
N ALA A 58 -13.48 -2.17 -4.42
CA ALA A 58 -12.72 -2.77 -3.33
C ALA A 58 -11.22 -2.48 -3.42
N LEU A 59 -10.64 -2.54 -4.63
CA LEU A 59 -9.22 -2.21 -4.86
C LEU A 59 -8.96 -0.72 -4.61
N ASP A 60 -9.87 0.15 -5.01
CA ASP A 60 -9.82 1.58 -4.74
C ASP A 60 -9.90 1.88 -3.23
N ALA A 61 -10.75 1.17 -2.49
CA ALA A 61 -10.79 1.30 -1.03
C ALA A 61 -9.44 0.88 -0.40
N ALA A 62 -8.90 -0.27 -0.79
CA ALA A 62 -7.62 -0.75 -0.29
C ALA A 62 -6.46 0.21 -0.60
N THR A 63 -6.40 0.77 -1.81
CA THR A 63 -5.35 1.72 -2.19
C THR A 63 -5.47 3.06 -1.44
N ARG A 64 -6.69 3.52 -1.14
CA ARG A 64 -6.93 4.67 -0.26
C ARG A 64 -6.42 4.43 1.16
N ASP A 65 -6.70 3.26 1.74
CA ASP A 65 -6.25 2.92 3.09
C ASP A 65 -4.71 2.83 3.16
N LEU A 66 -4.08 2.19 2.17
CA LEU A 66 -2.62 2.15 2.05
C LEU A 66 -2.00 3.55 1.92
N ALA A 67 -2.65 4.45 1.18
CA ALA A 67 -2.22 5.85 1.07
C ALA A 67 -2.37 6.60 2.40
N ALA A 68 -3.44 6.35 3.16
CA ALA A 68 -3.65 6.91 4.49
C ALA A 68 -2.58 6.41 5.48
N MET A 69 -2.30 5.11 5.51
CA MET A 69 -1.22 4.52 6.31
C MET A 69 0.12 5.19 6.03
N ARG A 70 0.47 5.36 4.74
CA ARG A 70 1.71 6.04 4.34
C ARG A 70 1.78 7.49 4.84
N ARG A 71 0.66 8.22 4.85
CA ARG A 71 0.62 9.60 5.36
C ARG A 71 0.86 9.63 6.86
N LEU A 72 0.23 8.73 7.62
CA LEU A 72 0.43 8.61 9.06
C LEU A 72 1.89 8.35 9.43
N LEU A 73 2.58 7.51 8.64
CA LEU A 73 4.03 7.25 8.78
C LEU A 73 4.90 8.45 8.37
N GLY A 74 4.38 9.42 7.61
CA GLY A 74 5.11 10.62 7.20
C GLY A 74 4.96 11.78 8.18
N THR A 75 3.87 11.80 8.96
CA THR A 75 3.54 12.86 9.92
C THR A 75 4.16 12.64 11.31
N GLY A 76 4.80 11.50 11.58
CA GLY A 76 5.39 11.15 12.88
C GLY A 76 6.72 11.84 13.23
N ARG A 77 7.04 12.99 12.63
CA ARG A 77 8.35 13.65 12.82
C ARG A 77 8.16 15.08 13.36
N PRO A 78 8.57 15.40 14.60
CA PRO A 78 8.85 16.78 15.00
C PRO A 78 10.13 17.31 14.33
#